data_AF-A0A0C3R248-F1
#
_entry.id   AF-A0A0C3R248-F1
#
_cell.length_a   1.000
_cell.length_b   1.000
_cell.length_c   1.000
_cell.angle_alpha   90.00
_cell.angle_beta   90.00
_cell.angle_gamma   90.00
#
_symmetry.space_group_name_H-M   'P 1'
#
loop_
_entity.id
_entity.type
_entity.pdbx_description
1 polymer ?
#
loop_
_entity_poly.entity_id
_entity_poly.type
_entity_poly.pdbx_seq_one_letter_code
_entity_poly.pdbx_strand_id
1 'polypeptide(L)'
;MKKLIYLCCIVLIEVFLYGCNDDIEIIDTDVGLNYKGENRVGLSFIEKVNEQNKEEEIKQLLDSCGGKLVMDYVQYGVGFGEGFHYLIPVQSEKSGVIDACVIFPVITDIAGNPQPEILLGIPRLVDRGMFVKLPSVQKEMRSVFFRKWKQRGLKVDSLLCVSQDLSMEEKDTREIKDTLNVGGLRALDPLGEDYWGHINYYIELFCEEIDGEIYVYGVSLEERWRIFTLNGSRYLNYPKITRNPDVYVLMEKVDVCIFSNSLVKEDRFSQMLKIFMENCRSDFKSIYGVVEVDYVIYLGRGFTGVGGGGSSTHPGGGGGGATTDPGTGGGGEENLQVVLNVNITSVELMERYDIKVEVMTRTPSGNVYPSVAHIEVMMRRERTSRWQVVAEEPNRNPFDCRRTAISPGFFEVRAEVRLPSGSVLFSNVVRVEEKYPGIAKFKDHAAVKSRAVDLWNKTVAFATQNQNSRQVREYGSLIYLNTATGEYSTGEDVLGEEVTLDRDVTATVNFVYPEHTPDPTETNLLVVGCIHSHYPLTWAKGGLVRNVGPSEKDHECELPGIVYDYADKIFANDPVDMENNPKKYYTYGKERRATP
;
A
#
# COMPACT_ATOMS: atom_id res chain seq x y z
N MET A 1 -30.87 -55.48 -48.41
CA MET A 1 -29.42 -55.35 -48.68
C MET A 1 -28.73 -54.19 -47.97
N LYS A 2 -29.33 -53.01 -47.74
CA LYS A 2 -28.63 -51.89 -47.05
C LYS A 2 -28.50 -52.03 -45.52
N LYS A 3 -29.34 -52.83 -44.84
CA LYS A 3 -29.22 -53.07 -43.38
C LYS A 3 -28.27 -54.22 -42.99
N LEU A 4 -27.94 -55.12 -43.94
CA LEU A 4 -27.01 -56.23 -43.67
C LEU A 4 -25.54 -55.80 -43.85
N ILE A 5 -25.27 -54.82 -44.73
CA ILE A 5 -23.93 -54.25 -44.91
C ILE A 5 -23.52 -53.41 -43.70
N TYR A 6 -24.46 -52.67 -43.09
CA TYR A 6 -24.16 -51.85 -41.91
C TYR A 6 -23.82 -52.68 -40.66
N LEU A 7 -24.45 -53.85 -40.50
CA LEU A 7 -24.14 -54.75 -39.38
C LEU A 7 -22.79 -55.46 -39.59
N CYS A 8 -22.45 -55.85 -40.83
CA CYS A 8 -21.13 -56.41 -41.12
C CYS A 8 -20.00 -55.38 -40.98
N CYS A 9 -20.23 -54.10 -41.27
CA CYS A 9 -19.22 -53.06 -41.08
C CYS A 9 -18.96 -52.73 -39.61
N ILE A 10 -19.99 -52.78 -38.74
CA ILE A 10 -19.81 -52.52 -37.30
C ILE A 10 -19.10 -53.69 -36.62
N VAL A 11 -19.46 -54.94 -36.98
CA VAL A 11 -18.77 -56.13 -36.43
C VAL A 11 -17.33 -56.25 -36.95
N LEU A 12 -17.03 -55.82 -38.19
CA LEU A 12 -15.64 -55.79 -38.68
C LEU A 12 -14.79 -54.70 -38.01
N ILE A 13 -15.38 -53.58 -37.59
CA ILE A 13 -14.65 -52.54 -36.84
C ILE A 13 -14.42 -53.00 -35.39
N GLU A 14 -15.37 -53.69 -34.76
CA GLU A 14 -15.18 -54.24 -33.41
C GLU A 14 -14.18 -55.42 -33.38
N VAL A 15 -14.13 -56.25 -34.43
CA VAL A 15 -13.15 -57.33 -34.55
C VAL A 15 -11.74 -56.82 -34.93
N PHE A 16 -11.62 -55.69 -35.64
CA PHE A 16 -10.33 -55.02 -35.82
C PHE A 16 -9.82 -54.31 -34.55
N LEU A 17 -10.71 -53.93 -33.63
CA LEU A 17 -10.32 -53.32 -32.35
C LEU A 17 -10.01 -54.35 -31.25
N TYR A 18 -10.37 -55.63 -31.42
CA TYR A 18 -10.06 -56.71 -30.46
C TYR A 18 -9.00 -57.72 -30.96
N GLY A 19 -8.54 -57.60 -32.21
CA GLY A 19 -7.66 -58.58 -32.86
C GLY A 19 -6.17 -58.23 -32.95
N CYS A 20 -5.73 -57.07 -32.46
CA CYS A 20 -4.31 -56.68 -32.40
C CYS A 20 -3.88 -56.48 -30.96
N ASN A 21 -3.90 -57.57 -30.18
CA ASN A 21 -3.08 -57.73 -29.00
C ASN A 21 -1.87 -58.55 -29.45
N ASP A 22 -0.78 -57.86 -29.80
CA ASP A 22 0.59 -58.36 -29.73
C ASP A 22 1.53 -57.14 -29.87
N ASP A 23 2.25 -56.88 -28.77
CA ASP A 23 3.43 -56.01 -28.64
C ASP A 23 3.35 -54.56 -29.14
N ILE A 24 2.43 -53.79 -28.56
CA ILE A 24 2.71 -52.37 -28.33
C ILE A 24 3.05 -52.26 -26.85
N GLU A 25 4.34 -52.05 -26.54
CA GLU A 25 4.71 -51.30 -25.35
C GLU A 25 3.86 -50.03 -25.38
N ILE A 26 2.75 -50.04 -24.64
CA ILE A 26 2.17 -48.82 -24.15
C ILE A 26 3.28 -48.25 -23.29
N ILE A 27 4.06 -47.34 -23.87
CA ILE A 27 4.82 -46.39 -23.10
C ILE A 27 3.73 -45.69 -22.29
N ASP A 28 3.60 -46.16 -21.06
CA ASP A 28 2.91 -45.49 -19.99
C ASP A 28 3.64 -44.15 -19.87
N THR A 29 3.17 -43.16 -20.63
CA THR A 29 3.56 -41.78 -20.36
C THR A 29 2.82 -41.43 -19.08
N ASP A 30 3.44 -41.83 -17.98
CA ASP A 30 3.19 -41.42 -16.61
C ASP A 30 3.43 -39.90 -16.58
N VAL A 31 2.42 -39.09 -16.94
CA VAL A 31 2.56 -37.63 -17.07
C VAL A 31 1.81 -36.84 -16.00
N GLY A 32 1.49 -37.47 -14.87
CA GLY A 32 1.21 -36.72 -13.64
C GLY A 32 2.52 -36.34 -12.95
N LEU A 33 2.58 -35.17 -12.30
CA LEU A 33 3.67 -34.86 -11.36
C LEU A 33 3.53 -35.78 -10.12
N ASN A 34 3.88 -37.05 -10.24
CA ASN A 34 3.62 -38.07 -9.23
C ASN A 34 4.71 -38.04 -8.14
N TYR A 35 4.65 -37.06 -7.25
CA TYR A 35 5.53 -36.98 -6.08
C TYR A 35 5.03 -37.89 -4.96
N LYS A 36 5.88 -38.83 -4.52
CA LYS A 36 5.60 -39.79 -3.43
C LYS A 36 6.57 -39.66 -2.26
N GLY A 37 7.26 -38.52 -2.14
CA GLY A 37 8.18 -38.27 -1.04
C GLY A 37 7.47 -37.84 0.24
N GLU A 38 8.25 -37.58 1.29
CA GLU A 38 7.72 -37.31 2.64
C GLU A 38 7.51 -35.82 2.94
N ASN A 39 7.92 -34.91 2.05
CA ASN A 39 7.73 -33.48 2.27
C ASN A 39 6.26 -33.11 2.06
N ARG A 40 5.54 -32.88 3.17
CA ARG A 40 4.12 -32.49 3.19
C ARG A 40 3.82 -31.23 2.37
N VAL A 41 4.75 -30.27 2.33
CA VAL A 41 4.59 -29.07 1.52
C VAL A 41 4.65 -29.42 0.03
N GLY A 42 5.56 -30.32 -0.35
CA GLY A 42 5.65 -30.84 -1.71
C GLY A 42 4.39 -31.60 -2.13
N LEU A 43 3.82 -32.41 -1.23
CA LEU A 43 2.56 -33.12 -1.47
C LEU A 43 1.39 -32.14 -1.66
N SER A 44 1.26 -31.14 -0.78
CA SER A 44 0.22 -30.10 -0.89
C SER A 44 0.33 -29.31 -2.20
N PHE A 45 1.55 -29.01 -2.64
CA PHE A 45 1.76 -28.33 -3.92
C PHE A 45 1.25 -29.19 -5.10
N ILE A 46 1.59 -30.47 -5.15
CA ILE A 46 1.14 -31.37 -6.22
C ILE A 46 -0.39 -31.52 -6.21
N GLU A 47 -0.97 -31.68 -5.03
CA GLU A 47 -2.43 -31.71 -4.87
C GLU A 47 -3.08 -30.46 -5.48
N LYS A 48 -2.57 -29.26 -5.15
CA LYS A 48 -3.08 -28.00 -5.73
C LYS A 48 -2.85 -27.87 -7.24
N VAL A 49 -1.73 -28.37 -7.75
CA VAL A 49 -1.45 -28.39 -9.20
C VAL A 49 -2.46 -29.28 -9.92
N ASN A 50 -2.75 -30.46 -9.36
CA ASN A 50 -3.67 -31.43 -9.93
C ASN A 50 -5.11 -30.91 -9.87
N GLU A 51 -5.55 -30.39 -8.72
CA GLU A 51 -6.85 -29.74 -8.56
C GLU A 51 -7.08 -28.64 -9.60
N GLN A 52 -6.05 -27.84 -9.89
CA GLN A 52 -6.14 -26.68 -10.78
C GLN A 52 -5.70 -26.97 -12.22
N ASN A 53 -5.42 -28.23 -12.56
CA ASN A 53 -4.97 -28.67 -13.88
C ASN A 53 -3.77 -27.87 -14.44
N LYS A 54 -2.78 -27.54 -13.58
CA LYS A 54 -1.61 -26.70 -13.94
C LYS A 54 -0.38 -27.47 -14.42
N GLU A 55 -0.47 -28.79 -14.61
CA GLU A 55 0.69 -29.63 -14.94
C GLU A 55 1.42 -29.19 -16.22
N GLU A 56 0.67 -28.81 -17.26
CA GLU A 56 1.24 -28.40 -18.56
C GLU A 56 2.00 -27.06 -18.45
N GLU A 57 1.48 -26.12 -17.65
CA GLU A 57 2.14 -24.85 -17.35
C GLU A 57 3.51 -25.08 -16.70
N ILE A 58 3.59 -26.05 -15.78
CA ILE A 58 4.83 -26.41 -15.11
C ILE A 58 5.80 -27.10 -16.08
N LYS A 59 5.32 -28.02 -16.92
CA LYS A 59 6.15 -28.70 -17.92
C LYS A 59 6.80 -27.69 -18.86
N GLN A 60 6.02 -26.76 -19.41
CA GLN A 60 6.53 -25.71 -20.29
C GLN A 60 7.60 -24.82 -19.61
N LEU A 61 7.40 -24.48 -18.33
CA LEU A 61 8.39 -23.74 -17.55
C LEU A 61 9.70 -24.54 -17.39
N LEU A 62 9.60 -25.83 -17.07
CA LEU A 62 10.75 -26.70 -16.86
C LEU A 62 11.50 -26.98 -18.16
N ASP A 63 10.79 -27.19 -19.27
CA ASP A 63 11.36 -27.36 -20.60
C ASP A 63 12.16 -26.13 -21.03
N SER A 64 11.67 -24.92 -20.69
CA SER A 64 12.36 -23.66 -21.00
C SER A 64 13.70 -23.50 -20.28
N CYS A 65 13.87 -24.12 -19.11
CA CYS A 65 15.10 -24.02 -18.31
C CYS A 65 15.93 -25.32 -18.28
N GLY A 66 15.42 -26.43 -18.83
CA GLY A 66 16.10 -27.72 -18.85
C GLY A 66 16.37 -28.28 -17.45
N GLY A 67 15.40 -28.13 -16.55
CA GLY A 67 15.52 -28.51 -15.14
C GLY A 67 14.32 -29.30 -14.64
N LYS A 68 14.46 -29.86 -13.43
CA LYS A 68 13.39 -30.58 -12.73
C LYS A 68 13.18 -30.01 -11.32
N LEU A 69 11.94 -30.04 -10.84
CA LEU A 69 11.61 -29.64 -9.48
C LEU A 69 12.12 -30.65 -8.45
N VAL A 70 12.72 -30.18 -7.37
CA VAL A 70 13.20 -31.02 -6.26
C VAL A 70 12.22 -30.93 -5.10
N MET A 71 11.18 -31.77 -5.17
CA MET A 71 9.99 -31.69 -4.33
C MET A 71 10.23 -31.93 -2.83
N ASP A 72 11.23 -32.74 -2.47
CA ASP A 72 11.61 -32.98 -1.06
C ASP A 72 12.10 -31.72 -0.33
N TYR A 73 12.43 -30.65 -1.07
CA TYR A 73 13.00 -29.41 -0.54
C TYR A 73 12.09 -28.21 -0.74
N VAL A 74 10.83 -28.45 -1.14
CA VAL A 74 9.81 -27.41 -1.25
C VAL A 74 9.58 -26.78 0.12
N GLN A 75 9.44 -25.46 0.11
CA GLN A 75 9.10 -24.66 1.27
C GLN A 75 7.85 -23.85 0.98
N TYR A 76 7.04 -23.62 2.01
CA TYR A 76 5.91 -22.71 1.93
C TYR A 76 6.11 -21.60 2.96
N GLY A 77 5.79 -20.37 2.58
CA GLY A 77 6.03 -19.24 3.44
C GLY A 77 5.52 -17.94 2.86
N VAL A 78 5.78 -16.85 3.58
CA VAL A 78 5.45 -15.48 3.18
C VAL A 78 6.71 -14.61 3.18
N GLY A 79 6.97 -13.91 2.08
CA GLY A 79 8.22 -13.14 1.88
C GLY A 79 8.50 -12.77 0.42
N PHE A 80 9.67 -12.17 0.19
CA PHE A 80 10.26 -11.84 -1.13
C PHE A 80 9.58 -10.76 -2.02
N GLY A 81 8.56 -10.09 -1.51
CA GLY A 81 7.63 -9.24 -2.24
C GLY A 81 6.47 -10.01 -2.89
N GLU A 82 6.28 -11.29 -2.56
CA GLU A 82 5.45 -12.23 -3.34
C GLU A 82 4.21 -12.75 -2.59
N GLY A 83 4.00 -12.35 -1.34
CA GLY A 83 2.93 -12.88 -0.50
C GLY A 83 3.20 -14.32 -0.06
N PHE A 84 2.13 -15.06 0.20
CA PHE A 84 2.21 -16.51 0.44
C PHE A 84 2.63 -17.22 -0.84
N HIS A 85 3.57 -18.14 -0.76
CA HIS A 85 4.05 -18.86 -1.95
C HIS A 85 4.74 -20.18 -1.61
N TYR A 86 4.79 -21.06 -2.61
CA TYR A 86 5.70 -22.20 -2.63
C TYR A 86 7.03 -21.78 -3.25
N LEU A 87 8.13 -22.15 -2.59
CA LEU A 87 9.49 -21.98 -3.07
C LEU A 87 10.09 -23.35 -3.36
N ILE A 88 10.45 -23.60 -4.62
CA ILE A 88 10.84 -24.92 -5.11
C ILE A 88 12.22 -24.85 -5.77
N PRO A 89 13.21 -25.64 -5.33
CA PRO A 89 14.50 -25.71 -6.00
C PRO A 89 14.36 -26.39 -7.37
N VAL A 90 15.05 -25.85 -8.36
CA VAL A 90 15.15 -26.43 -9.71
C VAL A 90 16.55 -27.01 -9.88
N GLN A 91 16.62 -28.30 -10.17
CA GLN A 91 17.86 -28.98 -10.50
C GLN A 91 18.03 -29.05 -12.01
N SER A 92 19.12 -28.49 -12.53
CA SER A 92 19.51 -28.66 -13.93
C SER A 92 19.71 -30.14 -14.24
N GLU A 93 19.03 -30.65 -15.27
CA GLU A 93 19.17 -32.06 -15.66
C GLU A 93 20.56 -32.36 -16.24
N LYS A 94 21.20 -31.35 -16.84
CA LYS A 94 22.53 -31.47 -17.45
C LYS A 94 23.64 -31.57 -16.40
N SER A 95 23.54 -30.82 -15.30
CA SER A 95 24.62 -30.69 -14.32
C SER A 95 24.33 -31.35 -12.97
N GLY A 96 23.06 -31.63 -12.66
CA GLY A 96 22.62 -32.06 -11.34
C GLY A 96 22.78 -31.00 -10.25
N VAL A 97 23.04 -29.74 -10.62
CA VAL A 97 23.21 -28.61 -9.71
C VAL A 97 21.89 -27.84 -9.59
N ILE A 98 21.57 -27.34 -8.40
CA ILE A 98 20.51 -26.35 -8.19
C ILE A 98 21.04 -24.99 -8.64
N ASP A 99 20.57 -24.53 -9.79
CA ASP A 99 20.95 -23.25 -10.40
C ASP A 99 19.76 -22.31 -10.66
N ALA A 100 18.57 -22.70 -10.19
CA ALA A 100 17.39 -21.85 -10.13
C ALA A 100 16.44 -22.27 -9.00
N CYS A 101 15.45 -21.44 -8.72
CA CYS A 101 14.25 -21.82 -7.98
C CYS A 101 12.99 -21.29 -8.68
N VAL A 102 11.86 -21.94 -8.45
CA VAL A 102 10.55 -21.41 -8.83
C VAL A 102 9.82 -20.91 -7.60
N ILE A 103 9.24 -19.72 -7.71
CA ILE A 103 8.28 -19.17 -6.75
C ILE A 103 6.89 -19.31 -7.37
N PHE A 104 6.00 -20.05 -6.71
CA PHE A 104 4.58 -20.13 -7.06
C PHE A 104 3.77 -19.32 -6.04
N PRO A 105 3.33 -18.10 -6.38
CA PRO A 105 2.48 -17.30 -5.51
C PRO A 105 1.16 -18.01 -5.22
N VAL A 106 0.62 -17.79 -4.03
CA VAL A 106 -0.72 -18.21 -3.65
C VAL A 106 -1.61 -16.97 -3.60
N ILE A 107 -2.70 -17.00 -4.36
CA ILE A 107 -3.68 -15.92 -4.46
C ILE A 107 -5.05 -16.41 -3.98
N THR A 108 -5.86 -15.49 -3.49
CA THR A 108 -7.21 -15.75 -2.99
C THR A 108 -8.24 -14.95 -3.81
N ASP A 109 -9.37 -15.54 -4.17
CA ASP A 109 -10.46 -14.88 -4.92
C ASP A 109 -11.31 -13.95 -4.01
N ILE A 110 -10.73 -12.87 -3.47
CA ILE A 110 -11.40 -12.05 -2.43
C ILE A 110 -12.61 -11.22 -2.95
N ALA A 111 -13.07 -11.41 -4.19
CA ALA A 111 -14.22 -10.70 -4.72
C ALA A 111 -15.55 -11.27 -4.17
N GLY A 112 -15.89 -10.94 -2.91
CA GLY A 112 -17.23 -11.16 -2.34
C GLY A 112 -17.59 -12.62 -2.00
N ASN A 113 -16.62 -13.53 -1.99
CA ASN A 113 -16.84 -14.94 -1.69
C ASN A 113 -16.61 -15.22 -0.18
N PRO A 114 -17.61 -15.75 0.57
CA PRO A 114 -17.45 -16.09 1.99
C PRO A 114 -16.53 -17.31 2.22
N GLN A 115 -16.15 -18.05 1.18
CA GLN A 115 -15.15 -19.11 1.21
C GLN A 115 -14.13 -18.87 0.08
N PRO A 116 -13.09 -18.06 0.31
CA PRO A 116 -12.15 -17.73 -0.73
C PRO A 116 -11.38 -18.98 -1.19
N GLU A 117 -11.34 -19.21 -2.50
CA GLU A 117 -10.61 -20.30 -3.11
C GLU A 117 -9.11 -19.95 -3.14
N ILE A 118 -8.27 -20.93 -2.77
CA ILE A 118 -6.82 -20.79 -2.75
C ILE A 118 -6.28 -21.23 -4.11
N LEU A 119 -5.83 -20.27 -4.92
CA LEU A 119 -5.35 -20.49 -6.27
C LEU A 119 -3.82 -20.35 -6.36
N LEU A 120 -3.19 -21.17 -7.20
CA LEU A 120 -1.81 -20.98 -7.60
C LEU A 120 -1.73 -19.87 -8.64
N GLY A 121 -0.97 -18.83 -8.34
CA GLY A 121 -0.66 -17.72 -9.25
C GLY A 121 0.28 -18.12 -10.39
N ILE A 122 0.81 -17.10 -11.08
CA ILE A 122 1.76 -17.28 -12.18
C ILE A 122 3.15 -17.59 -11.59
N PRO A 123 3.79 -18.71 -11.98
CA PRO A 123 5.12 -19.06 -11.48
C PRO A 123 6.20 -18.08 -11.95
N ARG A 124 7.19 -17.88 -11.09
CA ARG A 124 8.38 -17.06 -11.38
C ARG A 124 9.64 -17.90 -11.22
N LEU A 125 10.37 -18.08 -12.31
CA LEU A 125 11.68 -18.72 -12.30
C LEU A 125 12.76 -17.70 -11.93
N VAL A 126 13.47 -17.95 -10.83
CA VAL A 126 14.66 -17.20 -10.42
C VAL A 126 15.89 -18.05 -10.75
N ASP A 127 16.36 -17.94 -11.99
CA ASP A 127 17.60 -18.55 -12.45
C ASP A 127 18.82 -17.64 -12.18
N ARG A 128 20.02 -18.07 -12.58
CA ARG A 128 21.24 -17.26 -12.47
C ARG A 128 21.09 -15.87 -13.09
N GLY A 129 20.50 -15.79 -14.27
CA GLY A 129 20.37 -14.55 -15.05
C GLY A 129 19.43 -13.55 -14.39
N MET A 130 18.33 -14.02 -13.80
CA MET A 130 17.43 -13.21 -13.00
C MET A 130 18.08 -12.85 -11.66
N PHE A 131 18.72 -13.82 -11.00
CA PHE A 131 19.31 -13.65 -9.67
C PHE A 131 20.37 -12.55 -9.64
N VAL A 132 21.26 -12.48 -10.63
CA VAL A 132 22.28 -11.41 -10.70
C VAL A 132 21.69 -10.02 -10.89
N LYS A 133 20.45 -9.90 -11.39
CA LYS A 133 19.75 -8.63 -11.58
C LYS A 133 18.98 -8.16 -10.34
N LEU A 134 18.83 -9.03 -9.33
CA LEU A 134 18.11 -8.66 -8.11
C LEU A 134 18.88 -7.61 -7.28
N PRO A 135 18.18 -6.71 -6.55
CA PRO A 135 18.80 -5.83 -5.56
C PRO A 135 19.56 -6.61 -4.46
N SER A 136 20.63 -6.03 -3.88
CA SER A 136 21.47 -6.72 -2.87
C SER A 136 20.67 -7.33 -1.72
N VAL A 137 19.71 -6.58 -1.15
CA VAL A 137 18.84 -7.08 -0.07
C VAL A 137 18.00 -8.30 -0.52
N GLN A 138 17.50 -8.29 -1.75
CA GLN A 138 16.71 -9.39 -2.30
C GLN A 138 17.57 -10.61 -2.65
N LYS A 139 18.80 -10.38 -3.12
CA LYS A 139 19.81 -11.44 -3.33
C LYS A 139 20.17 -12.11 -2.02
N GLU A 140 20.49 -11.34 -0.99
CA GLU A 140 20.85 -11.87 0.33
C GLU A 140 19.70 -12.70 0.91
N MET A 141 18.47 -12.18 0.84
CA MET A 141 17.30 -12.87 1.37
C MET A 141 17.04 -14.20 0.66
N ARG A 142 17.11 -14.24 -0.68
CA ARG A 142 16.94 -15.49 -1.44
C ARG A 142 18.13 -16.45 -1.26
N SER A 143 19.34 -15.91 -1.06
CA SER A 143 20.54 -16.72 -0.77
C SER A 143 20.45 -17.51 0.53
N VAL A 144 19.61 -17.08 1.49
CA VAL A 144 19.34 -17.87 2.71
C VAL A 144 18.84 -19.27 2.34
N PHE A 145 17.94 -19.39 1.36
CA PHE A 145 17.31 -20.65 0.98
C PHE A 145 18.25 -21.53 0.16
N PHE A 146 18.99 -20.95 -0.79
CA PHE A 146 20.05 -21.66 -1.50
C PHE A 146 21.12 -22.22 -0.54
N ARG A 147 21.48 -21.45 0.51
CA ARG A 147 22.37 -21.93 1.58
C ARG A 147 21.73 -23.04 2.41
N LYS A 148 20.46 -22.92 2.79
CA LYS A 148 19.72 -23.99 3.52
C LYS A 148 19.69 -25.28 2.72
N TRP A 149 19.38 -25.22 1.42
CA TRP A 149 19.39 -26.38 0.52
C TRP A 149 20.78 -27.02 0.41
N LYS A 150 21.82 -26.18 0.29
CA LYS A 150 23.21 -26.65 0.29
C LYS A 150 23.59 -27.35 1.60
N GLN A 151 23.19 -26.79 2.75
CA GLN A 151 23.42 -27.38 4.06
C GLN A 151 22.68 -28.71 4.25
N ARG A 152 21.50 -28.86 3.63
CA ARG A 152 20.73 -30.11 3.61
C ARG A 152 21.24 -31.13 2.58
N GLY A 153 22.33 -30.85 1.86
CA GLY A 153 23.04 -31.81 1.01
C GLY A 153 22.85 -31.65 -0.50
N LEU A 154 22.08 -30.65 -0.96
CA LEU A 154 21.97 -30.37 -2.39
C LEU A 154 23.25 -29.72 -2.93
N LYS A 155 23.62 -30.07 -4.17
CA LYS A 155 24.66 -29.37 -4.91
C LYS A 155 24.08 -28.07 -5.44
N VAL A 156 24.36 -26.96 -4.79
CA VAL A 156 23.82 -25.63 -5.15
C VAL A 156 24.91 -24.77 -5.77
N ASP A 157 24.54 -24.01 -6.79
CA ASP A 157 25.41 -23.02 -7.39
C ASP A 157 25.90 -21.99 -6.35
N SER A 158 27.21 -21.79 -6.28
CA SER A 158 27.82 -20.82 -5.38
C SER A 158 27.38 -19.38 -5.64
N LEU A 159 27.04 -19.01 -6.89
CA LEU A 159 26.58 -17.67 -7.26
C LEU A 159 25.23 -17.33 -6.62
N LEU A 160 24.42 -18.34 -6.29
CA LEU A 160 23.12 -18.18 -5.63
C LEU A 160 23.24 -18.18 -4.10
N CYS A 161 24.44 -18.45 -3.56
CA CYS A 161 24.71 -18.56 -2.12
C CYS A 161 25.46 -17.32 -1.60
N VAL A 162 24.99 -16.12 -1.93
CA VAL A 162 25.63 -14.87 -1.49
C VAL A 162 25.47 -14.69 0.02
N SER A 163 26.47 -14.07 0.64
CA SER A 163 26.46 -13.64 2.04
C SER A 163 27.15 -12.29 2.14
N GLN A 164 26.39 -11.21 2.10
CA GLN A 164 26.87 -9.83 2.16
C GLN A 164 26.57 -9.21 3.53
N ASP A 165 27.53 -8.45 4.07
CA ASP A 165 27.25 -7.56 5.19
C ASP A 165 26.66 -6.26 4.63
N LEU A 166 25.34 -6.16 4.68
CA LEU A 166 24.60 -5.01 4.17
C LEU A 166 24.65 -3.79 5.11
N SER A 167 25.50 -3.84 6.15
CA SER A 167 25.91 -2.64 6.91
C SER A 167 26.85 -1.73 6.10
N MET A 168 27.68 -2.31 5.21
CA MET A 168 28.80 -1.59 4.58
C MET A 168 28.56 -1.09 3.14
N GLU A 169 27.48 -1.49 2.47
CA GLU A 169 27.24 -1.11 1.06
C GLU A 169 26.51 0.23 0.93
N GLU A 170 27.23 1.33 1.21
CA GLU A 170 27.27 2.56 0.38
C GLU A 170 28.38 3.53 0.84
N LYS A 171 29.60 3.04 1.09
CA LYS A 171 30.78 3.91 1.15
C LYS A 171 31.26 4.18 -0.29
N ASP A 172 30.61 5.12 -0.98
CA ASP A 172 31.22 5.73 -2.16
C ASP A 172 31.88 7.07 -1.80
N THR A 173 33.15 7.13 -2.14
CA THR A 173 34.18 8.09 -1.75
C THR A 173 34.01 9.44 -2.46
N ARG A 174 33.67 10.50 -1.69
CA ARG A 174 34.23 11.85 -1.93
C ARG A 174 34.52 12.54 -0.60
N GLU A 175 35.80 12.76 -0.36
CA GLU A 175 36.29 13.71 0.64
C GLU A 175 35.59 15.06 0.48
N ILE A 176 34.86 15.51 1.51
CA ILE A 176 34.52 16.93 1.65
C ILE A 176 35.71 17.58 2.35
N LYS A 177 36.64 18.12 1.55
CA LYS A 177 37.47 19.25 1.98
C LYS A 177 36.58 20.50 2.01
N ASP A 178 36.62 21.17 3.15
CA ASP A 178 36.27 22.57 3.38
C ASP A 178 34.89 23.06 2.95
N THR A 179 33.99 23.21 3.93
CA THR A 179 33.57 24.55 4.40
C THR A 179 32.67 24.42 5.65
N LEU A 180 33.26 24.55 6.83
CA LEU A 180 32.53 24.85 8.07
C LEU A 180 33.38 25.80 8.95
N ASN A 181 33.33 27.07 8.56
CA ASN A 181 33.28 28.22 9.45
C ASN A 181 32.12 29.03 8.86
N VAL A 182 31.03 29.30 9.55
CA VAL A 182 30.94 30.24 10.67
C VAL A 182 29.72 29.86 11.52
N GLY A 183 29.85 30.06 12.84
CA GLY A 183 28.82 29.79 13.82
C GLY A 183 27.49 30.51 13.59
N GLY A 184 26.44 29.81 13.98
CA GLY A 184 25.08 30.30 14.12
C GLY A 184 24.30 29.19 14.82
N LEU A 185 23.65 29.51 15.93
CA LEU A 185 22.89 28.59 16.76
C LEU A 185 22.06 27.62 15.91
N ARG A 186 22.38 26.32 15.93
CA ARG A 186 21.35 25.31 15.70
C ARG A 186 20.59 25.16 17.02
N ALA A 187 19.30 25.48 16.99
CA ALA A 187 18.39 24.99 18.01
C ALA A 187 18.55 23.46 18.06
N LEU A 188 18.96 22.93 19.22
CA LEU A 188 18.88 21.50 19.50
C LEU A 188 17.41 21.11 19.41
N ASP A 189 17.07 20.18 18.52
CA ASP A 189 15.76 19.53 18.56
C ASP A 189 15.64 18.81 19.92
N PRO A 190 14.64 19.12 20.76
CA PRO A 190 14.52 18.54 22.09
C PRO A 190 14.23 17.02 22.11
N LEU A 191 14.05 16.37 20.95
CA LEU A 191 13.58 14.98 20.83
C LEU A 191 14.66 13.90 20.57
N GLY A 192 15.89 14.29 20.20
CA GLY A 192 16.99 13.35 19.86
C GLY A 192 17.13 13.04 18.36
N GLU A 193 18.19 12.33 17.98
CA GLU A 193 18.45 11.88 16.60
C GLU A 193 17.64 10.61 16.28
N ASP A 194 17.16 10.48 15.03
CA ASP A 194 16.41 9.33 14.54
C ASP A 194 17.30 8.32 13.79
N TYR A 195 17.18 7.04 14.15
CA TYR A 195 17.92 5.95 13.51
C TYR A 195 16.97 4.95 12.88
N TRP A 196 17.14 4.73 11.57
CA TRP A 196 16.28 3.89 10.76
C TRP A 196 16.94 2.55 10.43
N GLY A 197 16.32 1.47 10.91
CA GLY A 197 16.64 0.10 10.56
C GLY A 197 15.57 -0.48 9.66
N HIS A 198 15.99 -1.08 8.55
CA HIS A 198 15.10 -1.76 7.62
C HIS A 198 15.36 -3.25 7.67
N ILE A 199 14.29 -4.05 7.76
CA ILE A 199 14.40 -5.49 7.90
C ILE A 199 13.45 -6.17 6.93
N ASN A 200 13.99 -6.91 5.99
CA ASN A 200 13.20 -7.85 5.19
C ASN A 200 13.14 -9.16 5.94
N TYR A 201 11.96 -9.77 6.01
CA TYR A 201 11.77 -11.05 6.69
C TYR A 201 10.99 -12.05 5.83
N TYR A 202 11.19 -13.32 6.12
CA TYR A 202 10.47 -14.43 5.54
C TYR A 202 10.01 -15.33 6.67
N ILE A 203 8.74 -15.72 6.66
CA ILE A 203 8.20 -16.68 7.63
C ILE A 203 7.96 -17.99 6.88
N GLU A 204 8.74 -19.01 7.23
CA GLU A 204 8.57 -20.38 6.78
C GLU A 204 7.46 -21.04 7.60
N LEU A 205 6.54 -21.71 6.91
CA LEU A 205 5.28 -22.21 7.45
C LEU A 205 5.18 -23.72 7.23
N PHE A 206 4.58 -24.39 8.21
CA PHE A 206 4.38 -25.83 8.21
C PHE A 206 3.06 -26.20 7.52
N CYS A 207 3.01 -27.40 6.95
CA CYS A 207 1.80 -28.04 6.44
C CYS A 207 1.48 -29.28 7.28
N GLU A 208 0.25 -29.38 7.76
CA GLU A 208 -0.22 -30.51 8.56
C GLU A 208 -1.27 -31.32 7.80
N GLU A 209 -1.31 -32.62 8.01
CA GLU A 209 -2.39 -33.48 7.51
C GLU A 209 -3.38 -33.72 8.64
N ILE A 210 -4.65 -33.37 8.43
CA ILE A 210 -5.74 -33.59 9.38
C ILE A 210 -6.84 -34.32 8.60
N ASP A 211 -7.26 -35.49 9.10
CA ASP A 211 -8.31 -36.31 8.48
C ASP A 211 -8.08 -36.68 6.99
N GLY A 212 -6.82 -36.77 6.58
CA GLY A 212 -6.41 -37.11 5.19
C GLY A 212 -6.29 -35.91 4.26
N GLU A 213 -6.52 -34.69 4.75
CA GLU A 213 -6.44 -33.43 4.00
C GLU A 213 -5.22 -32.62 4.45
N ILE A 214 -4.49 -32.00 3.52
CA ILE A 214 -3.30 -31.20 3.84
C ILE A 214 -3.68 -29.72 4.04
N TYR A 215 -3.49 -29.24 5.27
CA TYR A 215 -3.72 -27.86 5.68
C TYR A 215 -2.43 -27.06 5.70
N VAL A 216 -2.51 -25.84 5.18
CA VAL A 216 -1.41 -24.89 5.16
C VAL A 216 -1.73 -23.74 6.11
N TYR A 217 -0.85 -23.52 7.10
CA TYR A 217 -1.04 -22.46 8.08
C TYR A 217 -0.51 -21.12 7.58
N GLY A 218 -1.14 -20.03 8.01
CA GLY A 218 -0.70 -18.66 7.74
C GLY A 218 -0.60 -17.85 9.02
N VAL A 219 0.26 -16.84 9.02
CA VAL A 219 0.31 -15.82 10.08
C VAL A 219 -0.29 -14.53 9.55
N SER A 220 -1.36 -14.05 10.20
CA SER A 220 -2.05 -12.83 9.78
C SER A 220 -1.12 -11.60 9.87
N LEU A 221 -1.43 -10.55 9.11
CA LEU A 221 -0.70 -9.28 9.24
C LEU A 221 -0.86 -8.67 10.64
N GLU A 222 -2.03 -8.81 11.25
CA GLU A 222 -2.30 -8.35 12.62
C GLU A 222 -1.39 -9.04 13.63
N GLU A 223 -1.24 -10.36 13.54
CA GLU A 223 -0.41 -11.12 14.47
C GLU A 223 1.09 -10.80 14.28
N ARG A 224 1.53 -10.63 13.03
CA ARG A 224 2.87 -10.11 12.73
C ARG A 224 3.07 -8.72 13.34
N TRP A 225 2.09 -7.83 13.16
CA TRP A 225 2.12 -6.47 13.72
C TRP A 225 2.26 -6.49 15.24
N ARG A 226 1.48 -7.36 15.91
CA ARG A 226 1.51 -7.53 17.36
C ARG A 226 2.89 -7.96 17.85
N ILE A 227 3.50 -8.98 17.23
CA ILE A 227 4.83 -9.49 17.63
C ILE A 227 5.91 -8.43 17.45
N PHE A 228 5.99 -7.79 16.28
CA PHE A 228 7.03 -6.79 16.02
C PHE A 228 6.86 -5.56 16.94
N THR A 229 5.65 -5.07 17.13
CA THR A 229 5.40 -3.90 17.98
C THR A 229 5.69 -4.19 19.45
N LEU A 230 5.28 -5.38 19.95
CA LEU A 230 5.58 -5.82 21.31
C LEU A 230 7.09 -5.84 21.57
N ASN A 231 7.87 -6.40 20.64
CA ASN A 231 9.32 -6.46 20.76
C ASN A 231 10.00 -5.10 20.56
N GLY A 232 9.38 -4.18 19.81
CA GLY A 232 9.82 -2.79 19.68
C GLY A 232 9.79 -2.04 21.02
N SER A 233 8.75 -2.25 21.84
CA SER A 233 8.66 -1.60 23.16
C SER A 233 9.83 -1.94 24.11
N ARG A 234 10.48 -3.10 23.91
CA ARG A 234 11.61 -3.55 24.74
C ARG A 234 12.87 -2.70 24.57
N TYR A 235 12.94 -1.88 23.52
CA TYR A 235 14.04 -0.93 23.30
C TYR A 235 14.09 0.19 24.34
N LEU A 236 12.99 0.52 25.01
CA LEU A 236 12.99 1.52 26.09
C LEU A 236 13.97 1.18 27.23
N ASN A 237 14.28 -0.11 27.40
CA ASN A 237 15.24 -0.56 28.40
C ASN A 237 16.70 -0.25 28.02
N TYR A 238 16.96 0.22 26.79
CA TYR A 238 18.30 0.63 26.39
C TYR A 238 18.58 2.06 26.84
N PRO A 239 19.74 2.30 27.50
CA PRO A 239 20.12 3.64 27.92
C PRO A 239 20.10 4.59 26.73
N LYS A 240 19.54 5.80 26.95
CA LYS A 240 19.56 6.94 26.01
C LYS A 240 18.50 6.90 24.90
N ILE A 241 17.59 5.93 24.91
CA ILE A 241 16.38 5.96 24.08
C ILE A 241 15.35 6.91 24.72
N THR A 242 14.79 7.83 23.95
CA THR A 242 13.96 8.93 24.47
C THR A 242 12.46 8.61 24.44
N ARG A 243 12.02 7.68 23.58
CA ARG A 243 10.63 7.24 23.47
C ARG A 243 10.53 5.84 22.86
N ASN A 244 9.31 5.29 22.84
CA ASN A 244 9.04 4.02 22.16
C ASN A 244 9.50 4.09 20.69
N PRO A 245 10.16 3.05 20.17
CA PRO A 245 10.45 2.99 18.75
C PRO A 245 9.16 3.00 17.92
N ASP A 246 9.21 3.68 16.78
CA ASP A 246 8.17 3.57 15.78
C ASP A 246 8.46 2.32 14.95
N VAL A 247 7.57 1.34 15.02
CA VAL A 247 7.66 0.06 14.30
C VAL A 247 6.61 0.01 13.21
N TYR A 248 7.04 0.05 11.96
CA TYR A 248 6.17 -0.03 10.80
C TYR A 248 6.24 -1.42 10.19
N VAL A 249 5.21 -2.22 10.43
CA VAL A 249 5.10 -3.56 9.86
C VAL A 249 4.38 -3.46 8.51
N LEU A 250 5.14 -3.70 7.46
CA LEU A 250 4.65 -3.91 6.11
C LEU A 250 4.57 -5.42 5.85
N MET A 251 3.91 -5.82 4.76
CA MET A 251 3.63 -7.23 4.45
C MET A 251 4.82 -8.15 4.70
N GLU A 252 6.03 -7.79 4.27
CA GLU A 252 7.24 -8.65 4.38
C GLU A 252 8.50 -7.83 4.72
N LYS A 253 8.28 -6.63 5.23
CA LYS A 253 9.30 -5.69 5.66
C LYS A 253 8.87 -5.08 6.98
N VAL A 254 9.81 -4.88 7.90
CA VAL A 254 9.59 -4.07 9.09
C VAL A 254 10.62 -2.94 9.11
N ASP A 255 10.12 -1.72 9.29
CA ASP A 255 10.95 -0.55 9.54
C ASP A 255 10.90 -0.21 11.02
N VAL A 256 12.07 -0.02 11.63
CA VAL A 256 12.22 0.30 13.04
C VAL A 256 12.95 1.63 13.14
N CYS A 257 12.27 2.63 13.69
CA CYS A 257 12.86 3.93 13.98
C CYS A 257 13.03 4.10 15.49
N ILE A 258 14.27 4.34 15.92
CA ILE A 258 14.58 4.63 17.34
C ILE A 258 15.03 6.08 17.50
N PHE A 259 14.69 6.66 18.64
CA PHE A 259 15.03 8.04 18.99
C PHE A 259 16.03 8.04 20.13
N SER A 260 17.19 8.67 19.95
CA SER A 260 18.20 8.76 21.01
C SER A 260 18.69 10.18 21.24
N ASN A 261 18.83 10.56 22.51
CA ASN A 261 19.47 11.82 22.90
C ASN A 261 21.01 11.78 22.81
N SER A 262 21.56 10.71 22.22
CA SER A 262 22.98 10.52 22.06
C SER A 262 23.28 9.77 20.78
N LEU A 263 24.50 9.95 20.29
CA LEU A 263 24.95 9.21 19.13
C LEU A 263 24.98 7.70 19.40
N VAL A 264 24.18 6.94 18.64
CA VAL A 264 24.29 5.48 18.54
C VAL A 264 25.34 5.17 17.47
N LYS A 265 26.14 4.11 17.66
CA LYS A 265 27.12 3.61 16.66
C LYS A 265 26.49 2.53 15.78
N GLU A 266 26.95 2.42 14.54
CA GLU A 266 26.28 1.62 13.50
C GLU A 266 26.22 0.15 13.87
N ASP A 267 27.37 -0.41 14.27
CA ASP A 267 27.48 -1.77 14.79
C ASP A 267 26.54 -2.00 15.98
N ARG A 268 26.41 -1.00 16.85
CA ARG A 268 25.54 -1.09 18.03
C ARG A 268 24.07 -1.08 17.62
N PHE A 269 23.68 -0.25 16.66
CA PHE A 269 22.31 -0.22 16.16
C PHE A 269 21.96 -1.50 15.41
N SER A 270 22.86 -1.99 14.55
CA SER A 270 22.73 -3.29 13.88
C SER A 270 22.59 -4.44 14.89
N GLN A 271 23.38 -4.45 15.97
CA GLN A 271 23.23 -5.42 17.07
C GLN A 271 21.87 -5.31 17.76
N MET A 272 21.36 -4.11 18.00
CA MET A 272 20.05 -3.93 18.60
C MET A 272 18.94 -4.48 17.70
N LEU A 273 19.00 -4.22 16.38
CA LEU A 273 18.06 -4.79 15.40
C LEU A 273 18.16 -6.33 15.33
N LYS A 274 19.36 -6.90 15.45
CA LYS A 274 19.55 -8.37 15.55
C LYS A 274 18.87 -8.92 16.80
N ILE A 275 19.09 -8.32 17.97
CA ILE A 275 18.44 -8.75 19.22
C ILE A 275 16.92 -8.65 19.12
N PHE A 276 16.42 -7.56 18.53
CA PHE A 276 15.00 -7.40 18.24
C PHE A 276 14.45 -8.53 17.38
N MET A 277 15.12 -8.86 16.27
CA MET A 277 14.67 -9.95 15.40
C MET A 277 14.78 -11.32 16.04
N GLU A 278 15.78 -11.59 16.88
CA GLU A 278 15.85 -12.86 17.63
C GLU A 278 14.71 -12.99 18.64
N ASN A 279 14.34 -11.89 19.33
CA ASN A 279 13.16 -11.91 20.20
C ASN A 279 11.88 -12.12 19.40
N CYS A 280 11.70 -11.41 18.28
CA CYS A 280 10.57 -11.61 17.38
C CYS A 280 10.51 -13.06 16.89
N ARG A 281 11.64 -13.64 16.47
CA ARG A 281 11.74 -15.04 16.02
C ARG A 281 11.31 -16.01 17.12
N SER A 282 11.70 -15.78 18.38
CA SER A 282 11.25 -16.59 19.51
C SER A 282 9.74 -16.52 19.69
N ASP A 283 9.16 -15.31 19.61
CA ASP A 283 7.70 -15.12 19.75
C ASP A 283 6.96 -15.73 18.54
N PHE A 284 7.48 -15.61 17.32
CA PHE A 284 6.93 -16.26 16.13
C PHE A 284 6.92 -17.79 16.25
N LYS A 285 7.97 -18.39 16.83
CA LYS A 285 8.01 -19.85 17.08
C LYS A 285 6.97 -20.33 18.09
N SER A 286 6.33 -19.44 18.84
CA SER A 286 5.19 -19.80 19.70
C SER A 286 3.86 -19.87 18.93
N ILE A 287 3.82 -19.36 17.70
CA ILE A 287 2.65 -19.45 16.83
C ILE A 287 2.62 -20.83 16.16
N TYR A 288 1.47 -21.49 16.28
CA TYR A 288 1.24 -22.76 15.60
C TYR A 288 1.40 -22.62 14.08
N GLY A 289 2.18 -23.52 13.49
CA GLY A 289 2.43 -23.53 12.05
C GLY A 289 3.63 -22.70 11.59
N VAL A 290 4.32 -21.95 12.46
CA VAL A 290 5.58 -21.29 12.10
C VAL A 290 6.76 -22.24 12.27
N VAL A 291 7.52 -22.47 11.20
CA VAL A 291 8.74 -23.29 11.20
C VAL A 291 9.95 -22.43 11.57
N GLU A 292 10.15 -21.34 10.83
CA GLU A 292 11.30 -20.47 10.98
C GLU A 292 11.01 -19.05 10.50
N VAL A 293 11.78 -18.09 11.01
CA VAL A 293 11.76 -16.71 10.52
C VAL A 293 13.17 -16.33 10.10
N ASP A 294 13.37 -16.16 8.80
CA ASP A 294 14.61 -15.65 8.23
C ASP A 294 14.50 -14.14 8.06
N TYR A 295 15.62 -13.43 8.14
CA TYR A 295 15.63 -11.99 7.96
C TYR A 295 16.97 -11.45 7.48
N VAL A 296 16.91 -10.27 6.88
CA VAL A 296 18.06 -9.50 6.43
C VAL A 296 17.88 -8.06 6.89
N ILE A 297 18.89 -7.54 7.60
CA ILE A 297 18.92 -6.15 8.10
C ILE A 297 19.76 -5.31 7.16
N TYR A 298 19.28 -4.11 6.85
CA TYR A 298 20.06 -3.07 6.19
C TYR A 298 19.73 -1.71 6.82
N LEU A 299 20.74 -0.85 6.90
CA LEU A 299 20.61 0.46 7.57
C LEU A 299 20.42 1.55 6.51
N GLY A 300 19.48 2.47 6.75
CA GLY A 300 19.21 3.57 5.82
C GLY A 300 20.24 4.71 5.89
N ARG A 301 20.26 5.59 4.88
CA ARG A 301 21.02 6.86 4.92
C ARG A 301 20.45 7.78 6.02
N GLY A 302 21.00 7.65 7.22
CA GLY A 302 20.74 8.51 8.40
C GLY A 302 21.82 8.41 9.47
N PHE A 303 22.90 7.66 9.22
CA PHE A 303 23.95 7.41 10.20
C PHE A 303 24.98 8.56 10.28
N THR A 304 24.58 9.78 10.67
CA THR A 304 25.54 10.89 10.85
C THR A 304 26.17 10.89 12.25
N GLY A 305 27.01 9.89 12.50
CA GLY A 305 27.95 9.90 13.60
C GLY A 305 29.26 10.56 13.24
N VAL A 306 29.37 11.88 13.45
CA VAL A 306 30.62 12.63 13.25
C VAL A 306 31.67 12.16 14.26
N GLY A 307 32.64 11.39 13.78
CA GLY A 307 33.88 11.06 14.49
C GLY A 307 35.07 11.64 13.74
N GLY A 308 35.62 12.74 14.26
CA GLY A 308 36.74 13.45 13.66
C GLY A 308 38.10 12.74 13.81
N GLY A 309 39.01 13.10 12.91
CA GLY A 309 40.45 12.82 12.97
C GLY A 309 41.14 13.60 11.87
N GLY A 310 41.67 14.79 12.19
CA GLY A 310 42.32 15.68 11.25
C GLY A 310 43.81 15.38 11.02
N SER A 311 44.37 15.93 9.94
CA SER A 311 45.63 16.69 9.94
C SER A 311 46.04 17.12 8.53
N SER A 312 45.93 18.42 8.31
CA SER A 312 46.72 19.40 7.53
C SER A 312 47.78 19.02 6.46
N THR A 313 47.86 19.97 5.50
CA THR A 313 49.00 20.50 4.68
C THR A 313 49.21 20.04 3.22
N HIS A 314 48.65 20.82 2.26
CA HIS A 314 49.31 21.69 1.24
C HIS A 314 50.35 21.13 0.20
N PRO A 315 50.67 21.86 -0.91
CA PRO A 315 50.17 21.54 -2.25
C PRO A 315 51.25 21.44 -3.37
N GLY A 316 50.83 21.03 -4.57
CA GLY A 316 51.58 21.17 -5.84
C GLY A 316 51.36 19.95 -6.74
N GLY A 317 51.19 20.03 -8.06
CA GLY A 317 51.20 21.12 -9.03
C GLY A 317 51.34 20.51 -10.43
N GLY A 318 50.79 21.17 -11.45
CA GLY A 318 51.32 21.11 -12.83
C GLY A 318 50.72 20.10 -13.83
N GLY A 319 49.83 20.59 -14.71
CA GLY A 319 50.23 20.91 -16.09
C GLY A 319 49.99 19.90 -17.23
N GLY A 320 49.09 20.30 -18.15
CA GLY A 320 49.11 20.05 -19.62
C GLY A 320 48.68 18.66 -20.11
N GLY A 321 47.92 18.46 -21.20
CA GLY A 321 47.41 19.31 -22.28
C GLY A 321 47.06 18.41 -23.50
N ALA A 322 46.16 18.88 -24.36
CA ALA A 322 45.82 18.43 -25.73
C ALA A 322 44.77 17.31 -25.97
N THR A 323 43.57 17.77 -26.40
CA THR A 323 42.81 17.42 -27.64
C THR A 323 42.90 15.98 -28.17
N THR A 324 41.83 15.22 -28.47
CA THR A 324 40.72 15.51 -29.40
C THR A 324 39.58 14.48 -29.25
N ASP A 325 38.38 14.94 -29.64
CA ASP A 325 37.22 14.24 -30.20
C ASP A 325 36.02 13.78 -29.32
N PRO A 326 34.78 14.09 -29.75
CA PRO A 326 33.55 13.86 -29.01
C PRO A 326 33.01 12.48 -29.37
N GLY A 327 33.05 11.56 -28.42
CA GLY A 327 32.56 10.21 -28.64
C GLY A 327 31.93 9.64 -27.40
N THR A 328 30.60 9.56 -27.40
CA THR A 328 29.83 8.50 -26.74
C THR A 328 30.20 8.22 -25.28
N GLY A 329 29.76 9.10 -24.39
CA GLY A 329 29.65 8.81 -22.97
C GLY A 329 28.53 7.79 -22.74
N GLY A 330 28.82 6.51 -23.00
CA GLY A 330 28.06 5.39 -22.48
C GLY A 330 28.15 5.40 -20.95
N GLY A 331 27.26 6.15 -20.30
CA GLY A 331 26.94 5.91 -18.90
C GLY A 331 26.16 4.61 -18.85
N GLY A 332 26.79 3.55 -18.37
CA GLY A 332 26.10 2.28 -18.14
C GLY A 332 24.86 2.49 -17.28
N GLU A 333 23.79 1.75 -17.58
CA GLU A 333 22.50 1.82 -16.89
C GLU A 333 22.62 1.57 -15.37
N GLU A 334 23.74 0.98 -14.93
CA GLU A 334 24.05 0.59 -13.56
C GLU A 334 24.18 1.78 -12.57
N ASN A 335 24.30 3.03 -13.04
CA ASN A 335 24.46 4.24 -12.19
C ASN A 335 23.29 5.25 -12.30
N LEU A 336 22.12 4.81 -12.77
CA LEU A 336 20.93 5.67 -12.91
C LEU A 336 20.08 5.66 -11.64
N GLN A 337 19.88 6.84 -11.04
CA GLN A 337 18.96 7.03 -9.93
C GLN A 337 17.66 7.66 -10.42
N VAL A 338 16.51 7.09 -10.06
CA VAL A 338 15.20 7.73 -10.20
C VAL A 338 14.79 8.31 -8.85
N VAL A 339 14.63 9.63 -8.78
CA VAL A 339 14.19 10.34 -7.58
C VAL A 339 12.81 10.91 -7.84
N LEU A 340 11.86 10.61 -6.95
CA LEU A 340 10.56 11.26 -6.92
C LEU A 340 10.46 12.15 -5.68
N ASN A 341 10.19 13.43 -5.90
CA ASN A 341 9.94 14.40 -4.85
C ASN A 341 8.49 14.88 -4.96
N VAL A 342 7.75 14.80 -3.86
CA VAL A 342 6.48 15.50 -3.70
C VAL A 342 6.71 16.62 -2.71
N ASN A 343 6.28 17.84 -3.04
CA ASN A 343 6.55 19.02 -2.22
C ASN A 343 5.72 19.10 -0.93
N ILE A 344 4.81 18.14 -0.72
CA ILE A 344 3.86 18.12 0.40
C ILE A 344 3.70 16.69 0.95
N THR A 345 3.14 16.60 2.16
CA THR A 345 2.66 15.35 2.75
C THR A 345 1.13 15.30 2.88
N SER A 346 0.46 16.44 2.74
CA SER A 346 -1.01 16.54 2.82
C SER A 346 -1.54 17.76 2.06
N VAL A 347 -2.74 17.63 1.49
CA VAL A 347 -3.41 18.66 0.68
C VAL A 347 -4.93 18.51 0.72
N GLU A 348 -5.67 19.60 0.60
CA GLU A 348 -7.13 19.55 0.47
C GLU A 348 -7.56 19.27 -0.97
N LEU A 349 -8.72 18.62 -1.14
CA LEU A 349 -9.32 18.42 -2.45
C LEU A 349 -9.42 19.75 -3.22
N MET A 350 -9.18 19.67 -4.52
CA MET A 350 -9.13 20.77 -5.49
C MET A 350 -7.92 21.69 -5.37
N GLU A 351 -7.09 21.54 -4.34
CA GLU A 351 -5.78 22.17 -4.31
C GLU A 351 -4.77 21.37 -5.16
N ARG A 352 -3.70 22.07 -5.57
CA ARG A 352 -2.68 21.51 -6.46
C ARG A 352 -1.37 21.34 -5.74
N TYR A 353 -0.66 20.28 -6.08
CA TYR A 353 0.68 20.00 -5.60
C TYR A 353 1.58 19.50 -6.72
N ASP A 354 2.89 19.60 -6.50
CA ASP A 354 3.89 19.34 -7.52
C ASP A 354 4.61 18.02 -7.20
N ILE A 355 4.68 17.17 -8.22
CA ILE A 355 5.41 15.91 -8.22
C ILE A 355 6.54 16.06 -9.23
N LYS A 356 7.77 16.00 -8.76
CA LYS A 356 8.96 16.09 -9.60
C LYS A 356 9.65 14.74 -9.67
N VAL A 357 9.86 14.25 -10.89
CA VAL A 357 10.62 13.03 -11.18
C VAL A 357 11.92 13.39 -11.89
N GLU A 358 13.03 12.95 -11.33
CA GLU A 358 14.36 13.19 -11.87
C GLU A 358 15.06 11.84 -12.07
N VAL A 359 15.41 11.52 -13.31
CA VAL A 359 16.34 10.44 -13.61
C VAL A 359 17.71 11.05 -13.78
N MET A 360 18.69 10.64 -12.99
CA MET A 360 20.02 11.25 -13.06
C MET A 360 21.12 10.28 -12.66
N THR A 361 22.29 10.47 -13.28
CA THR A 361 23.56 10.03 -12.71
C THR A 361 24.18 11.20 -11.97
N ARG A 362 24.49 11.02 -10.69
CA ARG A 362 25.19 12.03 -9.89
C ARG A 362 26.68 11.97 -10.16
N THR A 363 27.21 12.95 -10.91
CA THR A 363 28.65 13.04 -11.21
C THR A 363 29.33 14.12 -10.35
N PRO A 364 30.67 14.16 -10.26
CA PRO A 364 31.38 15.25 -9.58
C PRO A 364 31.17 16.61 -10.22
N SER A 365 30.85 16.65 -11.51
CA SER A 365 30.61 17.87 -12.29
C SER A 365 29.14 18.33 -12.30
N GLY A 366 28.26 17.63 -11.59
CA GLY A 366 26.82 17.92 -11.53
C GLY A 366 25.94 16.73 -11.89
N ASN A 367 24.63 16.96 -11.85
CA ASN A 367 23.65 15.95 -12.25
C ASN A 367 23.64 15.84 -13.77
N VAL A 368 23.79 14.62 -14.28
CA VAL A 368 23.61 14.30 -15.70
C VAL A 368 22.27 13.62 -15.85
N TYR A 369 21.38 14.22 -16.65
CA TYR A 369 20.04 13.70 -16.93
C TYR A 369 20.09 12.91 -18.24
N PRO A 370 19.98 11.56 -18.21
CA PRO A 370 19.95 10.76 -19.43
C PRO A 370 18.64 10.97 -20.19
N SER A 371 18.64 10.53 -21.45
CA SER A 371 17.40 10.31 -22.19
C SER A 371 16.60 9.17 -21.56
N VAL A 372 15.31 9.41 -21.39
CA VAL A 372 14.32 8.41 -20.96
C VAL A 372 13.38 8.15 -22.15
N ALA A 373 12.80 6.96 -22.25
CA ALA A 373 11.75 6.68 -23.22
C ALA A 373 10.38 7.12 -22.69
N HIS A 374 10.10 6.80 -21.42
CA HIS A 374 8.80 7.06 -20.80
C HIS A 374 8.93 7.23 -19.29
N ILE A 375 8.17 8.17 -18.70
CA ILE A 375 8.00 8.30 -17.25
C ILE A 375 6.50 8.21 -16.93
N GLU A 376 6.14 7.33 -16.00
CA GLU A 376 4.79 7.22 -15.44
C GLU A 376 4.84 7.53 -13.94
N VAL A 377 4.07 8.53 -13.50
CA VAL A 377 3.78 8.75 -12.09
C VAL A 377 2.55 7.92 -11.75
N MET A 378 2.71 7.04 -10.77
CA MET A 378 1.67 6.15 -10.30
C MET A 378 1.30 6.46 -8.86
N MET A 379 0.02 6.26 -8.56
CA MET A 379 -0.52 6.31 -7.20
C MET A 379 -1.29 5.05 -6.87
N ARG A 380 -1.32 4.69 -5.59
CA ARG A 380 -2.21 3.68 -5.05
C ARG A 380 -2.75 4.12 -3.71
N ARG A 381 -3.93 3.63 -3.32
CA ARG A 381 -4.39 3.73 -1.94
C ARG A 381 -3.41 2.97 -1.03
N GLU A 382 -3.05 3.56 0.10
CA GLU A 382 -2.16 2.92 1.07
C GLU A 382 -2.66 1.49 1.38
N ARG A 383 -1.73 0.54 1.48
CA ARG A 383 -2.00 -0.88 1.79
C ARG A 383 -2.78 -1.65 0.72
N THR A 384 -2.98 -1.09 -0.48
CA THR A 384 -3.49 -1.82 -1.64
C THR A 384 -2.35 -2.28 -2.56
N SER A 385 -2.59 -3.28 -3.41
CA SER A 385 -1.57 -3.80 -4.34
C SER A 385 -1.54 -3.08 -5.68
N ARG A 386 -2.66 -2.46 -6.08
CA ARG A 386 -2.85 -1.92 -7.44
C ARG A 386 -2.30 -0.50 -7.55
N TRP A 387 -1.27 -0.33 -8.38
CA TRP A 387 -0.79 0.97 -8.82
C TRP A 387 -1.56 1.45 -10.05
N GLN A 388 -1.91 2.73 -10.08
CA GLN A 388 -2.63 3.37 -11.18
C GLN A 388 -1.84 4.58 -11.67
N VAL A 389 -1.71 4.74 -12.98
CA VAL A 389 -1.03 5.89 -13.59
C VAL A 389 -1.90 7.13 -13.41
N VAL A 390 -1.30 8.19 -12.86
CA VAL A 390 -1.97 9.49 -12.65
C VAL A 390 -1.38 10.61 -13.51
N ALA A 391 -0.19 10.40 -14.05
CA ALA A 391 0.43 11.25 -15.06
C ALA A 391 1.51 10.46 -15.81
N GLU A 392 1.72 10.81 -17.06
CA GLU A 392 2.75 10.20 -17.90
C GLU A 392 3.37 11.24 -18.82
N GLU A 393 4.62 11.02 -19.21
CA GLU A 393 5.34 11.91 -20.11
C GLU A 393 6.41 11.12 -20.90
N PRO A 394 6.33 11.11 -22.25
CA PRO A 394 7.37 10.51 -23.09
C PRO A 394 8.60 11.43 -23.24
N ASN A 395 9.78 10.82 -23.31
CA ASN A 395 11.03 11.47 -23.72
C ASN A 395 11.45 12.75 -22.94
N ARG A 396 10.95 12.97 -21.71
CA ARG A 396 11.24 14.17 -20.92
C ARG A 396 11.84 13.82 -19.56
N ASN A 397 12.97 14.42 -19.25
CA ASN A 397 13.67 14.29 -17.99
C ASN A 397 14.42 15.60 -17.68
N PRO A 398 14.16 16.29 -16.55
CA PRO A 398 13.21 15.93 -15.50
C PRO A 398 11.75 16.08 -15.93
N PHE A 399 10.85 15.39 -15.24
CA PHE A 399 9.40 15.52 -15.40
C PHE A 399 8.78 16.20 -14.19
N ASP A 400 8.21 17.38 -14.40
CA ASP A 400 7.43 18.12 -13.41
C ASP A 400 5.93 17.92 -13.70
N CYS A 401 5.26 17.15 -12.85
CA CYS A 401 3.82 16.91 -12.88
C CYS A 401 3.12 17.79 -11.85
N ARG A 402 2.10 18.52 -12.28
CA ARG A 402 1.23 19.28 -11.38
C ARG A 402 -0.09 18.54 -11.22
N ARG A 403 -0.34 17.98 -10.04
CA ARG A 403 -1.54 17.20 -9.73
C ARG A 403 -2.55 18.04 -8.96
N THR A 404 -3.83 17.87 -9.29
CA THR A 404 -4.95 18.33 -8.45
C THR A 404 -5.39 17.18 -7.56
N ALA A 405 -5.58 17.42 -6.27
CA ALA A 405 -6.12 16.41 -5.35
C ALA A 405 -7.62 16.20 -5.65
N ILE A 406 -8.04 14.99 -5.99
CA ILE A 406 -9.40 14.70 -6.51
C ILE A 406 -10.14 13.61 -5.74
N SER A 407 -9.47 12.89 -4.85
CA SER A 407 -10.05 11.77 -4.13
C SER A 407 -9.50 11.74 -2.71
N PRO A 408 -10.34 11.81 -1.66
CA PRO A 408 -9.84 11.88 -0.30
C PRO A 408 -9.34 10.49 0.13
N GLY A 409 -8.12 10.42 0.66
CA GLY A 409 -7.49 9.17 1.06
C GLY A 409 -6.00 9.32 1.37
N PHE A 410 -5.43 8.25 1.92
CA PHE A 410 -3.99 8.10 2.06
C PHE A 410 -3.43 7.38 0.83
N PHE A 411 -2.54 8.03 0.10
CA PHE A 411 -1.96 7.51 -1.13
C PHE A 411 -0.45 7.35 -1.03
N GLU A 412 0.05 6.31 -1.68
CA GLU A 412 1.47 6.12 -1.97
C GLU A 412 1.72 6.48 -3.43
N VAL A 413 2.77 7.25 -3.68
CA VAL A 413 3.16 7.79 -4.99
C VAL A 413 4.55 7.26 -5.36
N ARG A 414 4.72 6.78 -6.60
CA ARG A 414 6.03 6.38 -7.16
C ARG A 414 6.09 6.74 -8.64
N ALA A 415 7.29 6.79 -9.21
CA ALA A 415 7.50 6.82 -10.65
C ALA A 415 8.02 5.48 -11.16
N GLU A 416 7.56 5.08 -12.34
CA GLU A 416 8.18 4.06 -13.18
C GLU A 416 8.79 4.77 -14.40
N VAL A 417 10.03 4.44 -14.73
CA VAL A 417 10.76 5.05 -15.84
C VAL A 417 11.25 3.95 -16.76
N ARG A 418 10.83 4.03 -18.02
CA ARG A 418 11.34 3.19 -19.09
C ARG A 418 12.49 3.90 -19.80
N LEU A 419 13.63 3.23 -19.92
CA LEU A 419 14.78 3.73 -20.68
C LEU A 419 14.64 3.38 -22.16
N PRO A 420 15.37 4.05 -23.08
CA PRO A 420 15.38 3.71 -24.51
C PRO A 420 15.77 2.26 -24.82
N SER A 421 16.52 1.61 -23.93
CA SER A 421 16.88 0.19 -24.02
C SER A 421 15.73 -0.78 -23.71
N GLY A 422 14.64 -0.29 -23.12
CA GLY A 422 13.54 -1.10 -22.61
C GLY A 422 13.64 -1.46 -21.12
N SER A 423 14.75 -1.16 -20.46
CA SER A 423 14.90 -1.32 -19.00
C SER A 423 13.90 -0.45 -18.23
N VAL A 424 13.40 -0.97 -17.11
CA VAL A 424 12.42 -0.28 -16.24
C VAL A 424 13.03 0.00 -14.87
N LEU A 425 12.97 1.25 -14.43
CA LEU A 425 13.46 1.73 -13.14
C LEU A 425 12.30 2.30 -12.31
N PHE A 426 12.39 2.20 -10.98
CA PHE A 426 11.41 2.74 -10.06
C PHE A 426 12.03 3.78 -9.13
N SER A 427 11.24 4.80 -8.76
CA SER A 427 11.63 5.77 -7.73
C SER A 427 11.41 5.25 -6.31
N ASN A 428 11.81 6.06 -5.32
CA ASN A 428 11.28 5.99 -3.96
C ASN A 428 9.74 6.15 -3.94
N VAL A 429 9.11 5.66 -2.88
CA VAL A 429 7.68 5.85 -2.61
C VAL A 429 7.49 7.01 -1.64
N VAL A 430 6.59 7.93 -1.95
CA VAL A 430 6.21 9.06 -1.09
C VAL A 430 4.74 8.91 -0.68
N ARG A 431 4.41 9.30 0.56
CA ARG A 431 3.04 9.27 1.08
C ARG A 431 2.40 10.65 1.01
N VAL A 432 1.16 10.71 0.53
CA VAL A 432 0.37 11.95 0.44
C VAL A 432 -1.03 11.67 0.98
N GLU A 433 -1.50 12.52 1.88
CA GLU A 433 -2.89 12.54 2.33
C GLU A 433 -3.68 13.60 1.54
N GLU A 434 -4.62 13.18 0.70
CA GLU A 434 -5.61 14.07 0.10
C GLU A 434 -6.84 14.14 1.05
N LYS A 435 -7.18 15.33 1.54
CA LYS A 435 -8.21 15.57 2.57
C LYS A 435 -9.47 16.18 1.99
N TYR A 436 -10.63 15.84 2.54
CA TYR A 436 -11.85 16.60 2.32
C TYR A 436 -11.65 18.10 2.60
N PRO A 437 -12.37 18.98 1.88
CA PRO A 437 -12.28 20.43 2.11
C PRO A 437 -12.84 20.79 3.48
N GLY A 438 -12.22 21.79 4.12
CA GLY A 438 -12.77 22.37 5.35
C GLY A 438 -14.07 23.14 5.10
N ILE A 439 -14.92 23.27 6.13
CA ILE A 439 -16.21 23.98 6.06
C ILE A 439 -16.10 25.42 5.55
N ALA A 440 -14.95 26.07 5.78
CA ALA A 440 -14.66 27.40 5.28
C ALA A 440 -14.71 27.50 3.73
N LYS A 441 -14.49 26.40 3.01
CA LYS A 441 -14.48 26.38 1.54
C LYS A 441 -15.89 26.43 0.93
N PHE A 442 -16.92 25.97 1.65
CA PHE A 442 -18.27 25.83 1.11
C PHE A 442 -19.37 26.55 1.88
N LYS A 443 -19.16 26.93 3.15
CA LYS A 443 -20.20 27.57 3.97
C LYS A 443 -20.77 28.86 3.37
N ASP A 444 -19.94 29.58 2.62
CA ASP A 444 -20.29 30.84 1.99
C ASP A 444 -20.69 30.70 0.51
N HIS A 445 -20.72 29.47 -0.02
CA HIS A 445 -21.05 29.19 -1.41
C HIS A 445 -22.51 29.54 -1.73
N ALA A 446 -22.76 30.12 -2.90
CA ALA A 446 -24.09 30.62 -3.28
C ALA A 446 -25.15 29.51 -3.28
N ALA A 447 -24.81 28.32 -3.78
CA ALA A 447 -25.72 27.17 -3.76
C ALA A 447 -26.10 26.75 -2.33
N VAL A 448 -25.14 26.74 -1.40
CA VAL A 448 -25.35 26.36 0.00
C VAL A 448 -26.21 27.39 0.72
N LYS A 449 -25.91 28.68 0.56
CA LYS A 449 -26.70 29.77 1.16
C LYS A 449 -28.14 29.79 0.64
N SER A 450 -28.31 29.68 -0.68
CA SER A 450 -29.63 29.61 -1.32
C SER A 450 -30.44 28.42 -0.80
N ARG A 451 -29.79 27.25 -0.66
CA ARG A 451 -30.44 26.06 -0.14
C ARG A 451 -30.92 26.21 1.30
N ALA A 452 -30.16 26.87 2.16
CA ALA A 452 -30.59 27.10 3.55
C ALA A 452 -31.89 27.91 3.63
N VAL A 453 -32.00 28.96 2.80
CA VAL A 453 -33.21 29.80 2.70
C VAL A 453 -34.39 29.00 2.14
N ASP A 454 -34.15 28.14 1.14
CA ASP A 454 -35.17 27.23 0.61
C ASP A 454 -35.68 26.25 1.67
N LEU A 455 -34.77 25.57 2.40
CA LEU A 455 -35.12 24.64 3.48
C LEU A 455 -35.88 25.35 4.62
N TRP A 456 -35.53 26.60 4.93
CA TRP A 456 -36.28 27.43 5.87
C TRP A 456 -37.70 27.70 5.38
N ASN A 457 -37.85 28.12 4.13
CA ASN A 457 -39.17 28.39 3.56
C ASN A 457 -40.05 27.13 3.54
N LYS A 458 -39.47 25.95 3.28
CA LYS A 458 -40.16 24.65 3.37
C LYS A 458 -40.61 24.34 4.79
N THR A 459 -39.74 24.59 5.76
CA THR A 459 -40.05 24.44 7.19
C THR A 459 -41.21 25.34 7.62
N VAL A 460 -41.19 26.62 7.21
CA VAL A 460 -42.27 27.58 7.46
C VAL A 460 -43.56 27.16 6.77
N ALA A 461 -43.50 26.73 5.52
CA ALA A 461 -44.66 26.29 4.76
C ALA A 461 -45.33 25.07 5.42
N PHE A 462 -44.54 24.08 5.85
CA PHE A 462 -45.04 22.92 6.58
C PHE A 462 -45.73 23.33 7.88
N ALA A 463 -45.10 24.20 8.68
CA ALA A 463 -45.68 24.68 9.94
C ALA A 463 -46.96 25.51 9.70
N THR A 464 -47.01 26.32 8.64
CA THR A 464 -48.19 27.11 8.25
C THR A 464 -49.37 26.20 7.87
N GLN A 465 -49.11 25.17 7.06
CA GLN A 465 -50.11 24.20 6.64
C GLN A 465 -50.68 23.41 7.84
N ASN A 466 -49.84 23.17 8.84
CA ASN A 466 -50.18 22.40 10.04
C ASN A 466 -50.41 23.25 11.29
N GLN A 467 -50.71 24.55 11.13
CA GLN A 467 -50.85 25.48 12.25
C GLN A 467 -51.91 25.06 13.29
N ASN A 468 -52.99 24.41 12.85
CA ASN A 468 -54.07 23.97 13.73
C ASN A 468 -53.66 22.77 14.62
N SER A 469 -52.81 21.88 14.09
CA SER A 469 -52.26 20.73 14.82
C SER A 469 -50.92 21.04 15.50
N ARG A 470 -50.35 22.24 15.25
CA ARG A 470 -49.04 22.70 15.76
C ARG A 470 -47.89 21.77 15.39
N GLN A 471 -47.99 21.10 14.24
CA GLN A 471 -46.92 20.22 13.77
C GLN A 471 -45.86 21.02 13.03
N VAL A 472 -44.61 20.66 13.30
CA VAL A 472 -43.43 21.21 12.65
C VAL A 472 -42.50 20.08 12.27
N ARG A 473 -41.58 20.35 11.35
CA ARG A 473 -40.47 19.48 11.02
C ARG A 473 -39.30 20.30 10.53
N GLU A 474 -38.11 19.75 10.63
CA GLU A 474 -36.91 20.33 10.02
C GLU A 474 -36.70 19.77 8.62
N TYR A 475 -36.02 20.55 7.79
CA TYR A 475 -35.59 20.14 6.46
C TYR A 475 -34.08 20.33 6.35
N GLY A 476 -33.40 19.29 5.88
CA GLY A 476 -31.97 19.29 5.62
C GLY A 476 -31.59 18.91 4.20
N SER A 477 -30.31 18.97 3.89
CA SER A 477 -29.72 18.52 2.64
C SER A 477 -28.23 18.21 2.81
N LEU A 478 -27.71 17.25 2.05
CA LEU A 478 -26.27 17.00 1.94
C LEU A 478 -25.63 18.02 1.00
N ILE A 479 -24.39 18.40 1.32
CA ILE A 479 -23.55 19.28 0.50
C ILE A 479 -22.54 18.41 -0.24
N TYR A 480 -22.43 18.62 -1.56
CA TYR A 480 -21.57 17.84 -2.44
C TYR A 480 -20.46 18.71 -3.04
N LEU A 481 -19.30 18.09 -3.24
CA LEU A 481 -18.22 18.60 -4.09
C LEU A 481 -18.10 17.70 -5.31
N ASN A 482 -18.18 18.27 -6.51
CA ASN A 482 -17.83 17.56 -7.74
C ASN A 482 -16.32 17.70 -7.99
N THR A 483 -15.55 16.62 -7.84
CA THR A 483 -14.09 16.69 -7.97
C THR A 483 -13.59 16.72 -9.41
N ALA A 484 -14.49 16.59 -10.40
CA ALA A 484 -14.17 16.85 -11.81
C ALA A 484 -14.15 18.35 -12.12
N THR A 485 -15.00 19.15 -11.46
CA THR A 485 -15.17 20.58 -11.76
C THR A 485 -14.72 21.52 -10.64
N GLY A 486 -14.65 21.03 -9.40
CA GLY A 486 -14.44 21.84 -8.20
C GLY A 486 -15.68 22.57 -7.70
N GLU A 487 -16.85 22.31 -8.28
CA GLU A 487 -18.10 23.00 -7.95
C GLU A 487 -18.84 22.36 -6.77
N TYR A 488 -19.44 23.21 -5.92
CA TYR A 488 -20.28 22.78 -4.81
C TYR A 488 -21.75 22.81 -5.18
N SER A 489 -22.49 21.77 -4.79
CA SER A 489 -23.93 21.66 -4.96
C SER A 489 -24.61 21.11 -3.70
N THR A 490 -25.94 21.10 -3.70
CA THR A 490 -26.75 20.56 -2.60
C THR A 490 -27.71 19.51 -3.13
N GLY A 491 -27.97 18.47 -2.35
CA GLY A 491 -28.84 17.36 -2.73
C GLY A 491 -30.33 17.62 -2.52
N GLU A 492 -31.07 16.51 -2.55
CA GLU A 492 -32.50 16.47 -2.26
C GLU A 492 -32.81 16.83 -0.79
N ASP A 493 -34.10 16.93 -0.49
CA ASP A 493 -34.59 17.20 0.86
C ASP A 493 -34.40 15.96 1.75
N VAL A 494 -33.73 16.15 2.87
CA VAL A 494 -33.68 15.18 3.96
C VAL A 494 -34.70 15.64 5.00
N LEU A 495 -35.73 14.84 5.21
CA LEU A 495 -36.84 15.20 6.07
C LEU A 495 -36.52 14.86 7.53
N GLY A 496 -36.62 15.86 8.41
CA GLY A 496 -36.60 15.64 9.85
C GLY A 496 -37.91 15.02 10.36
N GLU A 497 -37.87 14.57 11.61
CA GLU A 497 -39.04 14.05 12.32
C GLU A 497 -40.17 15.09 12.40
N GLU A 498 -41.41 14.63 12.26
CA GLU A 498 -42.59 15.45 12.51
C GLU A 498 -42.89 15.47 14.00
N VAL A 499 -42.91 16.66 14.60
CA VAL A 499 -43.16 16.84 16.03
C VAL A 499 -44.28 17.83 16.27
N THR A 500 -45.01 17.66 17.37
CA THR A 500 -46.09 18.55 17.78
C THR A 500 -45.62 19.48 18.90
N LEU A 501 -45.72 20.79 18.69
CA LEU A 501 -45.31 21.81 19.66
C LEU A 501 -46.39 22.06 20.74
N ASP A 502 -46.82 21.00 21.42
CA ASP A 502 -47.70 21.05 22.60
C ASP A 502 -46.94 21.02 23.94
N ARG A 503 -45.65 20.70 23.86
CA ARG A 503 -44.64 20.65 24.93
C ARG A 503 -43.25 20.90 24.33
N ASP A 504 -42.24 20.93 25.17
CA ASP A 504 -40.84 21.05 24.73
C ASP A 504 -40.41 19.76 24.02
N VAL A 505 -40.20 19.84 22.71
CA VAL A 505 -39.78 18.75 21.82
C VAL A 505 -38.84 19.30 20.75
N THR A 506 -37.95 18.43 20.27
CA THR A 506 -36.95 18.74 19.24
C THR A 506 -37.17 17.81 18.06
N ALA A 507 -37.33 18.37 16.86
CA ALA A 507 -37.18 17.58 15.65
C ALA A 507 -35.69 17.40 15.34
N THR A 508 -35.32 16.33 14.64
CA THR A 508 -33.93 16.10 14.24
C THR A 508 -33.90 15.62 12.80
N VAL A 509 -32.90 16.09 12.04
CA VAL A 509 -32.59 15.60 10.70
C VAL A 509 -31.47 14.57 10.79
N ASN A 510 -31.73 13.34 10.34
CA ASN A 510 -30.73 12.28 10.31
C ASN A 510 -30.14 12.16 8.90
N PHE A 511 -28.83 12.39 8.76
CA PHE A 511 -28.15 12.32 7.48
C PHE A 511 -27.55 10.93 7.26
N VAL A 512 -27.97 10.27 6.18
CA VAL A 512 -27.37 9.01 5.69
C VAL A 512 -26.64 9.31 4.40
N TYR A 513 -25.39 8.87 4.31
CA TYR A 513 -24.53 9.12 3.16
C TYR A 513 -23.62 7.92 2.91
N PRO A 514 -23.23 7.65 1.64
CA PRO A 514 -22.41 6.50 1.31
C PRO A 514 -20.97 6.65 1.82
N GLU A 515 -20.36 5.51 2.13
CA GLU A 515 -18.91 5.39 2.26
C GLU A 515 -18.24 5.65 0.90
N HIS A 516 -17.05 6.26 0.95
CA HIS A 516 -16.25 6.53 -0.24
C HIS A 516 -15.06 5.56 -0.27
N THR A 517 -14.82 4.91 -1.41
CA THR A 517 -13.60 4.13 -1.62
C THR A 517 -12.59 5.00 -2.37
N PRO A 518 -11.43 5.34 -1.77
CA PRO A 518 -10.44 6.19 -2.42
C PRO A 518 -9.86 5.55 -3.68
N ASP A 519 -10.07 6.22 -4.82
CA ASP A 519 -9.38 5.96 -6.09
C ASP A 519 -8.70 7.27 -6.56
N PRO A 520 -7.37 7.30 -6.76
CA PRO A 520 -6.64 8.51 -7.13
C PRO A 520 -6.81 8.94 -8.60
N THR A 521 -7.49 8.14 -9.42
CA THR A 521 -7.76 8.38 -10.85
C THR A 521 -9.20 8.73 -11.17
N GLU A 522 -10.13 8.45 -10.24
CA GLU A 522 -11.56 8.66 -10.47
C GLU A 522 -12.07 9.96 -9.82
N THR A 523 -12.67 10.83 -10.62
CA THR A 523 -13.40 11.99 -10.13
C THR A 523 -14.80 11.57 -9.66
N ASN A 524 -15.28 12.21 -8.60
CA ASN A 524 -16.45 11.76 -7.85
C ASN A 524 -17.32 12.95 -7.43
N LEU A 525 -18.59 12.67 -7.14
CA LEU A 525 -19.49 13.58 -6.45
C LEU A 525 -19.51 13.21 -4.96
N LEU A 526 -18.78 13.96 -4.15
CA LEU A 526 -18.49 13.60 -2.77
C LEU A 526 -19.32 14.39 -1.77
N VAL A 527 -19.91 13.71 -0.78
CA VAL A 527 -20.53 14.37 0.37
C VAL A 527 -19.44 14.98 1.26
N VAL A 528 -19.48 16.31 1.42
CA VAL A 528 -18.47 17.08 2.18
C VAL A 528 -19.03 17.73 3.45
N GLY A 529 -20.35 17.85 3.57
CA GLY A 529 -21.02 18.46 4.70
C GLY A 529 -22.53 18.31 4.65
N CYS A 530 -23.22 18.90 5.62
CA CYS A 530 -24.67 18.94 5.68
C CYS A 530 -25.18 20.35 5.99
N ILE A 531 -26.44 20.62 5.62
CA ILE A 531 -27.14 21.85 5.97
C ILE A 531 -28.58 21.54 6.38
N HIS A 532 -29.09 22.19 7.42
CA HIS A 532 -30.50 22.13 7.79
C HIS A 532 -31.05 23.46 8.31
N SER A 533 -32.37 23.54 8.42
CA SER A 533 -33.07 24.68 8.98
C SER A 533 -33.99 24.24 10.11
N HIS A 534 -33.95 25.00 11.21
CA HIS A 534 -34.85 24.82 12.33
C HIS A 534 -36.25 25.37 12.03
N TYR A 535 -37.23 24.99 12.84
CA TYR A 535 -38.61 25.47 12.73
C TYR A 535 -38.90 26.75 13.53
N PRO A 536 -39.87 27.56 13.08
CA PRO A 536 -40.39 28.69 13.85
C PRO A 536 -41.30 28.20 15.00
N LEU A 537 -41.49 29.03 16.01
CA LEU A 537 -42.45 28.80 17.11
C LEU A 537 -43.77 29.57 16.95
N THR A 538 -44.04 30.13 15.77
CA THR A 538 -45.20 31.01 15.50
C THR A 538 -46.55 30.38 15.85
N TRP A 539 -46.70 29.06 15.70
CA TRP A 539 -47.95 28.35 16.00
C TRP A 539 -47.82 27.40 17.20
N ALA A 540 -46.75 27.52 17.97
CA ALA A 540 -46.50 26.69 19.13
C ALA A 540 -47.49 26.98 20.28
N LYS A 541 -47.68 26.03 21.20
CA LYS A 541 -48.44 26.30 22.43
C LYS A 541 -47.75 27.39 23.25
N GLY A 542 -48.53 28.32 23.80
CA GLY A 542 -48.01 29.40 24.66
C GLY A 542 -47.14 28.88 25.80
N GLY A 543 -46.04 29.59 26.07
CA GLY A 543 -45.05 29.26 27.10
C GLY A 543 -43.85 28.45 26.60
N LEU A 544 -43.83 28.02 25.34
CA LEU A 544 -42.66 27.36 24.74
C LEU A 544 -41.59 28.36 24.30
N VAL A 545 -40.34 27.94 24.41
CA VAL A 545 -39.13 28.72 24.09
C VAL A 545 -38.13 27.78 23.43
N ARG A 546 -37.43 28.25 22.39
CA ARG A 546 -36.36 27.48 21.72
C ARG A 546 -35.07 28.29 21.68
N ASN A 547 -33.96 27.66 22.08
CA ASN A 547 -32.62 28.21 21.87
C ASN A 547 -32.27 28.18 20.37
N VAL A 548 -31.45 29.13 19.93
CA VAL A 548 -31.05 29.25 18.52
C VAL A 548 -29.68 28.65 18.24
N GLY A 549 -29.45 28.36 16.96
CA GLY A 549 -28.20 27.78 16.50
C GLY A 549 -28.13 26.28 16.76
N PRO A 550 -26.97 25.66 16.59
CA PRO A 550 -26.82 24.20 16.67
C PRO A 550 -27.18 23.66 18.06
N SER A 551 -27.89 22.54 18.07
CA SER A 551 -28.17 21.73 19.24
C SER A 551 -26.96 20.88 19.65
N GLU A 552 -27.01 20.28 20.84
CA GLU A 552 -25.97 19.32 21.27
C GLU A 552 -25.85 18.14 20.28
N LYS A 553 -26.96 17.66 19.75
CA LYS A 553 -26.98 16.59 18.72
C LYS A 553 -26.30 17.02 17.42
N ASP A 554 -26.42 18.29 17.03
CA ASP A 554 -25.74 18.79 15.85
C ASP A 554 -24.21 18.71 16.01
N HIS A 555 -23.71 18.99 17.22
CA HIS A 555 -22.28 18.88 17.52
C HIS A 555 -21.74 17.44 17.49
N GLU A 556 -22.60 16.43 17.62
CA GLU A 556 -22.24 15.02 17.51
C GLU A 556 -22.14 14.53 16.04
N CYS A 557 -22.57 15.34 15.07
CA CYS A 557 -22.52 14.99 13.66
C CYS A 557 -21.08 14.82 13.15
N GLU A 558 -20.84 13.73 12.40
CA GLU A 558 -19.53 13.45 11.79
C GLU A 558 -19.20 14.35 10.61
N LEU A 559 -20.22 14.95 9.99
CA LEU A 559 -20.07 15.89 8.89
C LEU A 559 -19.95 17.33 9.44
N PRO A 560 -19.15 18.18 8.78
CA PRO A 560 -19.25 19.61 8.98
C PRO A 560 -20.64 20.11 8.60
N GLY A 561 -21.29 20.80 9.53
CA GLY A 561 -22.69 21.17 9.40
C GLY A 561 -22.94 22.67 9.40
N ILE A 562 -24.03 23.07 8.75
CA ILE A 562 -24.54 24.43 8.74
C ILE A 562 -26.00 24.40 9.18
N VAL A 563 -26.38 25.23 10.14
CA VAL A 563 -27.80 25.45 10.48
C VAL A 563 -28.19 26.89 10.20
N TYR A 564 -29.33 27.07 9.52
CA TYR A 564 -29.92 28.39 9.29
C TYR A 564 -31.06 28.61 10.28
N ASP A 565 -30.88 29.60 11.15
CA ASP A 565 -31.76 29.83 12.29
C ASP A 565 -31.76 31.31 12.69
N TYR A 566 -32.65 31.69 13.61
CA TYR A 566 -32.71 33.03 14.20
C TYR A 566 -31.40 33.42 14.93
N ALA A 567 -31.16 34.72 15.08
CA ALA A 567 -29.97 35.26 15.72
C ALA A 567 -30.02 35.23 17.25
N ASP A 568 -31.22 35.23 17.82
CA ASP A 568 -31.52 35.21 19.25
C ASP A 568 -32.73 34.31 19.54
N LYS A 569 -32.86 33.90 20.80
CA LYS A 569 -33.93 33.05 21.32
C LYS A 569 -35.31 33.45 20.82
N ILE A 570 -36.14 32.44 20.53
CA ILE A 570 -37.51 32.62 20.07
C ILE A 570 -38.52 32.02 21.04
N PHE A 571 -39.71 32.62 21.07
CA PHE A 571 -40.82 32.30 21.95
C PHE A 571 -42.05 31.85 21.14
N ALA A 572 -42.94 31.09 21.79
CA ALA A 572 -44.22 30.74 21.20
C ALA A 572 -45.01 31.98 20.78
N ASN A 573 -45.59 31.92 19.57
CA ASN A 573 -46.30 33.01 18.90
C ASN A 573 -45.43 34.15 18.35
N ASP A 574 -44.10 34.03 18.40
CA ASP A 574 -43.24 34.98 17.68
C ASP A 574 -43.54 34.93 16.18
N PRO A 575 -43.56 36.08 15.49
CA PRO A 575 -43.73 36.11 14.04
C PRO A 575 -42.63 35.32 13.34
N VAL A 576 -42.94 34.75 12.17
CA VAL A 576 -41.92 34.07 11.35
C VAL A 576 -40.79 35.04 11.04
N ASP A 577 -41.08 36.28 10.67
CA ASP A 577 -40.10 37.32 10.35
C ASP A 577 -40.04 38.41 11.43
N MET A 578 -38.86 38.61 12.00
CA MET A 578 -38.59 39.58 13.07
C MET A 578 -37.39 40.43 12.70
N GLU A 579 -37.57 41.75 12.60
CA GLU A 579 -36.50 42.68 12.21
C GLU A 579 -35.32 42.69 13.21
N ASN A 580 -35.64 42.64 14.50
CA ASN A 580 -34.64 42.63 15.58
C ASN A 580 -34.06 41.24 15.87
N ASN A 581 -34.55 40.20 15.19
CA ASN A 581 -34.07 38.83 15.33
C ASN A 581 -33.96 38.18 13.94
N PRO A 582 -33.05 38.65 13.08
CA PRO A 582 -32.90 38.12 11.73
C PRO A 582 -32.34 36.70 11.75
N LYS A 583 -32.51 35.98 10.64
CA LYS A 583 -31.89 34.66 10.47
C LYS A 583 -30.42 34.81 10.09
N LYS A 584 -29.59 33.87 10.52
CA LYS A 584 -28.18 33.76 10.16
C LYS A 584 -27.74 32.31 10.07
N TYR A 585 -26.57 32.12 9.49
CA TYR A 585 -25.93 30.82 9.33
C TYR A 585 -25.03 30.55 10.53
N TYR A 586 -25.17 29.37 11.12
CA TYR A 586 -24.26 28.86 12.14
C TYR A 586 -23.54 27.64 11.60
N THR A 587 -22.27 27.47 11.94
CA THR A 587 -21.50 26.26 11.63
C THR A 587 -21.40 25.38 12.86
N TYR A 588 -21.42 24.06 12.68
CA TYR A 588 -21.30 23.08 13.76
C TYR A 588 -20.56 21.82 13.29
N GLY A 589 -20.32 20.89 14.22
CA GLY A 589 -19.65 19.62 13.94
C GLY A 589 -18.15 19.77 13.72
N LYS A 590 -17.57 18.82 12.98
CA LYS A 590 -16.13 18.79 12.65
C LYS A 590 -15.77 19.89 11.65
N GLU A 591 -14.51 20.31 11.64
CA GLU A 591 -14.01 21.29 10.66
C GLU A 591 -13.99 20.75 9.22
N ARG A 592 -13.82 19.44 9.07
CA ARG A 592 -13.90 18.69 7.79
C ARG A 592 -14.41 17.27 8.02
N ARG A 593 -14.90 16.62 6.97
CA ARG A 593 -15.16 15.18 6.97
C ARG A 593 -13.83 14.42 7.10
N ALA A 594 -13.80 13.32 7.85
CA ALA A 594 -12.60 12.51 8.04
C ALA A 594 -12.15 11.85 6.72
N THR A 595 -10.85 11.79 6.51
CA THR A 595 -10.23 11.06 5.40
C THR A 595 -10.39 9.53 5.63
N PRO A 596 -10.93 8.76 4.65
CA PRO A 596 -11.20 7.33 4.78
C PRO A 596 -10.02 6.41 4.41
#